data_AF-A0A8J2YBY5-F1
#
_entry.id   AF-A0A8J2YBY5-F1
#
_cell.length_a   1.000
_cell.length_b   1.000
_cell.length_c   1.000
_cell.angle_alpha   90.00
_cell.angle_beta   90.00
_cell.angle_gamma   90.00
#
_symmetry.space_group_name_H-M   'P 1'
#
loop_
_entity.id
_entity.type
_entity.pdbx_description
1 polymer ?
#
loop_
_entity_poly.entity_id
_entity_poly.type
_entity_poly.pdbx_seq_one_letter_code
_entity_poly.pdbx_strand_id
1 'polypeptide(L)'
;MLKYPPKNRNYFYGYRTRQSMESQEKWDFAQTFAAREMIKQAWYMLTIATVGLFLNPEEMLSMFLSFGFILLSVIIMLVKTENKLKQKFKQAK
;
A
#
# COMPACT_ATOMS: atom_id res chain seq x y z
N MET A 1 0.28 5.43 -9.55
CA MET A 1 1.70 5.14 -9.90
C MET A 1 1.88 4.09 -10.98
N LEU A 2 1.02 3.07 -11.17
CA LEU A 2 1.26 2.07 -12.24
C LEU A 2 1.18 2.65 -13.66
N LYS A 3 0.21 3.54 -13.92
CA LYS A 3 0.05 4.18 -15.23
C LYS A 3 0.90 5.45 -15.38
N TYR A 4 1.01 6.23 -14.31
CA TYR A 4 1.79 7.46 -14.25
C TYR A 4 2.59 7.50 -12.94
N PRO A 5 3.75 6.84 -12.85
CA PRO A 5 4.63 6.98 -11.71
C PRO A 5 5.33 8.35 -11.75
N PRO A 6 5.61 8.97 -10.60
CA PRO A 6 6.47 10.14 -10.57
C PRO A 6 7.86 9.73 -11.06
N LYS A 7 8.28 10.28 -12.22
CA LYS A 7 9.53 9.91 -12.88
C LYS A 7 10.77 10.26 -12.04
N ASN A 8 10.69 11.35 -11.29
CA ASN A 8 11.79 11.85 -10.45
C ASN A 8 11.40 11.79 -8.98
N ARG A 9 12.39 11.50 -8.13
CA ARG A 9 12.29 11.68 -6.67
C ARG A 9 11.89 13.12 -6.37
N ASN A 10 10.84 13.30 -5.59
CA ASN A 10 10.33 14.61 -5.21
C ASN A 10 9.63 14.53 -3.86
N TYR A 11 9.34 15.69 -3.28
CA TYR A 11 8.72 15.79 -1.96
C TYR A 11 7.20 15.96 -1.99
N PHE A 12 6.57 16.12 -3.16
CA PHE A 12 5.15 16.45 -3.29
C PHE A 12 4.25 15.22 -3.47
N TYR A 13 4.67 14.25 -4.29
CA TYR A 13 3.86 13.10 -4.63
C TYR A 13 4.71 11.84 -4.79
N GLY A 14 4.14 10.71 -4.38
CA GLY A 14 4.78 9.40 -4.45
C GLY A 14 4.81 8.70 -3.09
N TYR A 15 5.23 7.44 -3.14
CA TYR A 15 5.63 6.67 -1.97
C TYR A 15 6.99 7.19 -1.49
N ARG A 16 7.02 7.88 -0.33
CA ARG A 16 8.13 8.74 0.12
C ARG A 16 8.66 8.34 1.50
N THR A 17 9.04 7.08 1.67
CA THR A 17 9.78 6.65 2.87
C THR A 17 11.26 6.95 2.71
N ARG A 18 11.99 7.05 3.83
CA ARG A 18 13.44 7.27 3.82
C ARG A 18 14.16 6.31 2.87
N GLN A 19 13.82 5.02 2.92
CA GLN A 19 14.46 4.00 2.07
C GLN A 19 14.13 4.18 0.58
N SER A 20 12.88 4.48 0.25
CA SER A 20 12.47 4.70 -1.15
C SER A 20 13.17 5.90 -1.79
N MET A 21 13.56 6.90 -0.97
CA MET A 21 14.15 8.16 -1.45
C MET A 21 15.68 8.11 -1.61
N GLU A 22 16.34 7.01 -1.22
CA GLU A 22 17.81 6.89 -1.23
C GLU A 22 18.41 6.87 -2.64
N SER A 23 17.74 6.26 -3.62
CA SER A 23 18.20 6.22 -5.01
C SER A 23 17.03 6.20 -5.99
N GLN A 24 17.28 6.54 -7.26
CA GLN A 24 16.24 6.52 -8.29
C GLN A 24 15.67 5.10 -8.48
N GLU A 25 16.53 4.09 -8.45
CA GLU A 25 16.11 2.70 -8.58
C GLU A 25 15.19 2.25 -7.43
N LYS A 26 15.52 2.64 -6.18
CA LYS A 26 14.67 2.39 -5.01
C LYS A 26 13.33 3.12 -5.12
N TRP A 27 13.35 4.34 -5.62
CA TRP A 27 12.15 5.14 -5.87
C TRP A 27 11.22 4.45 -6.87
N ASP A 28 11.73 4.14 -8.06
CA ASP A 28 10.94 3.54 -9.15
C ASP A 28 10.33 2.20 -8.72
N PHE A 29 11.12 1.40 -8.00
CA PHE A 29 10.66 0.15 -7.42
C PHE A 29 9.53 0.38 -6.40
N ALA A 30 9.72 1.29 -5.45
CA ALA A 30 8.76 1.56 -4.40
C ALA A 30 7.42 2.07 -4.96
N GLN A 31 7.44 2.99 -5.93
CA GLN A 31 6.22 3.53 -6.55
C GLN A 31 5.38 2.39 -7.16
N THR A 32 6.03 1.50 -7.90
CA THR A 32 5.36 0.40 -8.61
C THR A 32 4.87 -0.67 -7.64
N PHE A 33 5.71 -1.05 -6.67
CA PHE A 33 5.39 -2.10 -5.70
C PHE A 33 4.26 -1.67 -4.77
N ALA A 34 4.34 -0.47 -4.19
CA ALA A 34 3.30 0.05 -3.30
C ALA A 34 1.94 0.13 -3.99
N ALA A 35 1.91 0.59 -5.26
CA ALA A 35 0.66 0.63 -6.02
C ALA A 35 0.07 -0.76 -6.31
N ARG A 36 0.91 -1.77 -6.56
CA ARG A 36 0.45 -3.16 -6.70
C ARG A 36 -0.10 -3.70 -5.38
N GLU A 37 0.56 -3.44 -4.26
CA GLU A 37 0.08 -3.86 -2.95
C GLU A 37 -1.24 -3.16 -2.59
N MET A 38 -1.39 -1.86 -2.90
CA MET A 38 -2.65 -1.13 -2.69
C MET A 38 -3.82 -1.76 -3.47
N ILE A 39 -3.60 -2.12 -4.75
CA ILE A 39 -4.63 -2.81 -5.55
C ILE A 39 -5.00 -4.17 -4.96
N LYS A 40 -4.01 -4.94 -4.49
CA LYS A 40 -4.28 -6.21 -3.80
C LYS A 40 -5.12 -6.01 -2.54
N GLN A 41 -4.79 -5.00 -1.73
CA GLN A 41 -5.58 -4.67 -0.55
C GLN A 41 -7.01 -4.25 -0.90
N ALA A 42 -7.20 -3.47 -1.96
CA ALA A 42 -8.52 -3.11 -2.45
C ALA A 42 -9.35 -4.34 -2.85
N TRP A 43 -8.74 -5.35 -3.49
CA TRP A 43 -9.41 -6.60 -3.78
C TRP A 43 -9.81 -7.36 -2.51
N TYR A 44 -8.95 -7.45 -1.50
CA TYR A 44 -9.32 -8.07 -0.22
C TYR A 44 -10.50 -7.35 0.44
N MET A 45 -10.46 -6.01 0.48
CA MET A 45 -11.55 -5.22 1.03
C MET A 45 -12.85 -5.41 0.25
N LEU A 46 -12.80 -5.46 -1.08
CA LEU A 46 -13.98 -5.70 -1.91
C LEU A 46 -14.60 -7.06 -1.61
N THR A 47 -13.77 -8.11 -1.45
CA THR A 47 -14.27 -9.45 -1.11
C THR A 47 -14.92 -9.47 0.28
N ILE A 48 -14.31 -8.83 1.28
CA ILE A 48 -14.85 -8.75 2.64
C ILE A 48 -16.16 -7.96 2.66
N ALA A 49 -16.21 -6.82 1.97
CA ALA A 49 -17.41 -6.00 1.86
C ALA A 49 -18.56 -6.78 1.18
N THR A 50 -18.25 -7.51 0.10
CA THR A 50 -19.24 -8.33 -0.61
C THR A 50 -19.81 -9.42 0.28
N VAL A 51 -18.98 -10.11 1.09
CA VAL A 51 -19.44 -11.08 2.08
C VAL A 51 -20.27 -10.40 3.18
N GLY A 52 -19.85 -9.21 3.62
CA GLY A 52 -20.54 -8.42 4.64
C GLY A 52 -21.99 -8.08 4.29
N LEU A 53 -22.31 -7.90 2.99
CA LEU A 53 -23.68 -7.66 2.52
C LEU A 53 -24.64 -8.81 2.88
N PHE A 54 -24.16 -10.05 2.97
CA PHE A 54 -24.99 -11.20 3.33
C PHE A 54 -25.15 -11.38 4.84
N LEU A 55 -24.30 -10.74 5.64
CA LEU A 55 -24.29 -10.87 7.09
C LEU A 55 -25.14 -9.81 7.80
N ASN A 56 -25.50 -8.73 7.11
CA ASN A 56 -26.25 -7.58 7.65
C ASN A 56 -25.77 -7.13 9.06
N PRO A 57 -24.48 -6.81 9.22
CA PRO A 57 -23.96 -6.28 10.48
C PRO A 57 -24.63 -4.95 10.86
N GLU A 58 -24.68 -4.67 12.16
CA GLU A 58 -25.14 -3.39 12.69
C GLU A 58 -24.29 -2.23 12.12
N GLU A 59 -24.93 -1.07 11.90
CA GLU A 59 -24.34 0.04 11.14
C GLU A 59 -23.08 0.62 11.80
N MET A 60 -23.12 0.85 13.11
CA MET A 60 -21.99 1.40 13.88
C MET A 60 -20.81 0.43 13.87
N LEU A 61 -21.06 -0.87 14.07
CA LEU A 61 -20.03 -1.91 13.96
C LEU A 61 -19.43 -1.95 12.55
N SER A 62 -20.26 -1.88 11.51
CA SER A 62 -19.83 -1.87 10.11
C SER A 62 -18.92 -0.68 9.80
N MET A 63 -19.25 0.48 10.35
CA MET A 63 -18.45 1.70 10.23
C MET A 63 -17.06 1.51 10.85
N PHE A 64 -16.98 1.03 12.10
CA PHE A 64 -15.70 0.80 12.77
C PHE A 64 -14.84 -0.25 12.08
N LEU A 65 -15.45 -1.35 11.61
CA LEU A 65 -14.75 -2.38 10.85
C LEU A 65 -14.16 -1.81 9.55
N SER A 66 -14.94 -0.99 8.83
CA SER A 66 -14.49 -0.37 7.58
C SER A 66 -13.28 0.55 7.80
N PHE A 67 -13.32 1.41 8.80
CA PHE A 67 -12.16 2.26 9.16
C PHE A 67 -10.96 1.44 9.61
N GLY A 68 -11.19 0.40 10.42
CA GLY A 68 -10.15 -0.54 10.85
C GLY A 68 -9.46 -1.22 9.66
N PHE A 69 -10.22 -1.70 8.68
CA PHE A 69 -9.67 -2.33 7.47
C PHE A 69 -8.88 -1.34 6.60
N ILE A 70 -9.37 -0.10 6.46
CA ILE A 70 -8.62 0.94 5.73
C ILE A 70 -7.27 1.19 6.39
N LEU A 71 -7.24 1.46 7.70
CA LEU A 71 -5.99 1.70 8.43
C LEU A 71 -5.05 0.51 8.34
N LEU A 72 -5.57 -0.71 8.55
CA LEU A 72 -4.80 -1.94 8.47
C LEU A 72 -4.21 -2.14 7.06
N SER A 73 -4.97 -1.89 6.00
CA SER A 73 -4.52 -2.03 4.62
C SER A 73 -3.33 -1.11 4.30
N VAL A 74 -3.38 0.14 4.77
CA VAL A 74 -2.30 1.12 4.61
C VAL A 74 -1.05 0.65 5.35
N ILE A 75 -1.20 0.19 6.60
CA ILE A 75 -0.08 -0.34 7.39
C ILE A 75 0.55 -1.55 6.70
N ILE A 76 -0.25 -2.51 6.23
CA ILE A 76 0.23 -3.70 5.53
C ILE A 76 0.99 -3.30 4.25
N MET A 77 0.44 -2.37 3.46
CA MET A 77 1.09 -1.87 2.25
C MET A 77 2.46 -1.25 2.56
N LEU A 78 2.54 -0.40 3.60
CA LEU A 78 3.80 0.22 4.05
C LEU A 78 4.82 -0.84 4.47
N VAL A 79 4.44 -1.74 5.38
CA VAL A 79 5.33 -2.78 5.92
C VAL A 79 5.83 -3.69 4.80
N LYS A 80 4.96 -4.16 3.91
CA LYS A 80 5.36 -5.02 2.79
C LYS A 80 6.30 -4.31 1.83
N THR A 81 6.03 -3.03 1.53
CA THR A 81 6.88 -2.24 0.62
C THR A 81 8.26 -2.01 1.22
N GLU A 82 8.36 -1.58 2.47
CA GLU A 82 9.65 -1.40 3.17
C GLU A 82 10.40 -2.71 3.31
N ASN A 83 9.73 -3.82 3.66
CA ASN A 83 10.38 -5.12 3.76
C ASN A 83 10.93 -5.58 2.41
N LYS A 84 10.19 -5.36 1.32
CA LYS A 84 10.64 -5.75 -0.03
C LYS A 84 11.78 -4.84 -0.53
N LEU A 85 11.74 -3.55 -0.21
CA LEU A 85 12.84 -2.62 -0.43
C LEU A 85 14.11 -3.11 0.29
N LYS A 86 14.01 -3.41 1.59
CA LYS A 86 15.15 -3.95 2.37
C LYS A 86 15.70 -5.23 1.78
N GLN A 87 14.83 -6.18 1.39
CA GLN A 87 15.27 -7.45 0.83
C GLN A 87 15.97 -7.28 -0.52
N LYS A 88 15.38 -6.47 -1.42
CA LYS A 88 15.92 -6.27 -2.77
C LYS A 88 17.25 -5.51 -2.75
N PHE A 89 17.40 -4.53 -1.86
CA PHE A 89 18.55 -3.63 -1.85
C PHE A 89 19.53 -3.86 -0.68
N LYS A 90 19.34 -4.93 0.13
CA LYS A 90 20.31 -5.35 1.16
C LYS A 90 21.65 -5.78 0.58
N GLN A 91 21.69 -6.17 -0.70
CA GLN A 91 22.87 -6.71 -1.38
C GLN A 91 23.71 -5.65 -2.12
N ALA A 92 23.29 -4.37 -2.10
CA ALA A 92 23.98 -3.28 -2.80
C ALA A 92 24.86 -2.43 -1.86
N LYS A 93 25.38 -3.03 -0.79
CA LYS A 93 26.24 -2.35 0.18
C LYS A 93 27.60 -3.02 0.27
#